data_AF-A0A484CP35-F1
#
_entry.id   AF-A0A484CP35-F1
#
_cell.length_a   1.000
_cell.length_b   1.000
_cell.length_c   1.000
_cell.angle_alpha   90.00
_cell.angle_beta   90.00
_cell.angle_gamma   90.00
#
_symmetry.space_group_name_H-M   'P 1'
#
loop_
_entity.id
_entity.type
_entity.pdbx_description
1 polymer ?
#
loop_
_entity_poly.entity_id
_entity_poly.type
_entity_poly.pdbx_seq_one_letter_code
_entity_poly.pdbx_strand_id
1 'polypeptide(L)'
;MDREDRDVQGSLTEAKQRKPSPAQLPPARPRQKAQQQRAAEEESQVSEESISVSPELTSWIKLNAKDLKIRMTDCRWAAEVVNDFQDNLLKFLRSSNDQPFFQSADFLNAGSYFEKVKIRSPDEFDMMLKLQVPSRVNVTNLHGGLFYRIDLSRPTRSPIQAFLLENERTVSSSKFLSEMYRVVRKFLKTYKVPEEGCCWEVNRKRIHSPAVTLSLCRPEISSDELISVDLVPALEVQSQGCWPLPECHGPDVDKWLGRKVRLEIKSLPCYFIPKRLKGRNLSEDAKESWRISFSHVEKKIIRSHGNKKTCCESKATKCCR
;
A
#
# COMPACT_ATOMS: atom_id res chain seq x y z
N MET A 1 -30.70 -41.43 57.45
CA MET A 1 -30.55 -40.03 57.90
C MET A 1 -30.52 -39.16 56.66
N ASP A 2 -31.46 -39.35 55.73
CA ASP A 2 -32.90 -38.99 55.74
C ASP A 2 -33.02 -37.63 55.03
N ARG A 3 -33.32 -37.61 53.71
CA ARG A 3 -34.63 -37.76 53.04
C ARG A 3 -35.64 -36.66 53.41
N GLU A 4 -36.06 -35.97 52.34
CA GLU A 4 -37.45 -35.57 52.03
C GLU A 4 -38.12 -34.57 53.03
N ASP A 5 -38.99 -33.63 52.66
CA ASP A 5 -39.94 -33.64 51.56
C ASP A 5 -40.75 -32.32 51.46
N ARG A 6 -41.48 -32.22 50.34
CA ARG A 6 -42.76 -31.51 50.09
C ARG A 6 -42.80 -30.16 49.33
N ASP A 7 -42.96 -30.34 48.02
CA ASP A 7 -43.93 -29.68 47.13
C ASP A 7 -45.34 -29.42 47.71
N VAL A 8 -46.09 -28.51 47.06
CA VAL A 8 -47.47 -28.74 46.53
C VAL A 8 -47.98 -27.55 45.67
N GLN A 9 -48.24 -27.86 44.37
CA GLN A 9 -49.31 -27.44 43.41
C GLN A 9 -49.64 -25.94 43.18
N GLY A 10 -49.68 -25.42 41.93
CA GLY A 10 -50.59 -25.73 40.79
C GLY A 10 -51.53 -24.52 40.59
N SER A 11 -51.85 -23.93 39.44
CA SER A 11 -52.17 -24.47 38.10
C SER A 11 -52.24 -23.35 37.05
N LEU A 12 -52.18 -23.76 35.78
CA LEU A 12 -52.27 -23.03 34.51
C LEU A 12 -53.66 -22.45 34.19
N THR A 13 -53.72 -21.42 33.34
CA THR A 13 -54.63 -21.37 32.16
C THR A 13 -54.11 -20.43 31.05
N GLU A 14 -53.95 -20.97 29.85
CA GLU A 14 -53.84 -20.28 28.56
C GLU A 14 -55.20 -19.73 28.09
N ALA A 15 -55.23 -18.69 27.24
CA ALA A 15 -55.84 -18.76 25.88
C ALA A 15 -56.02 -17.40 25.15
N LYS A 16 -55.48 -17.38 23.92
CA LYS A 16 -56.06 -16.93 22.63
C LYS A 16 -56.23 -15.44 22.23
N GLN A 17 -55.56 -15.18 21.09
CA GLN A 17 -55.73 -14.16 20.05
C GLN A 17 -57.19 -13.90 19.58
N ARG A 18 -57.47 -12.67 19.09
CA ARG A 18 -57.87 -12.39 17.67
C ARG A 18 -58.07 -10.89 17.36
N LYS A 19 -57.72 -10.52 16.11
CA LYS A 19 -57.88 -9.23 15.41
C LYS A 19 -59.38 -8.82 15.22
N PRO A 20 -59.66 -7.61 14.70
CA PRO A 20 -60.01 -7.55 13.27
C PRO A 20 -59.53 -6.30 12.48
N SER A 21 -59.46 -6.49 11.16
CA SER A 21 -59.63 -5.52 10.05
C SER A 21 -60.68 -6.19 9.10
N PRO A 22 -61.29 -5.58 8.04
CA PRO A 22 -60.81 -4.47 7.19
C PRO A 22 -61.86 -3.49 6.55
N ALA A 23 -61.34 -2.39 5.99
CA ALA A 23 -61.65 -1.66 4.74
C ALA A 23 -63.08 -1.26 4.27
N GLN A 24 -63.22 0.01 3.84
CA GLN A 24 -63.69 0.43 2.48
C GLN A 24 -63.41 1.94 2.20
N LEU A 25 -63.08 2.27 0.94
CA LEU A 25 -62.74 3.57 0.30
C LEU A 25 -63.92 4.01 -0.65
N PRO A 26 -63.84 5.08 -1.48
CA PRO A 26 -63.63 6.54 -1.32
C PRO A 26 -64.80 7.37 -1.98
N PRO A 27 -64.70 8.70 -2.24
CA PRO A 27 -64.22 9.16 -3.57
C PRO A 27 -63.41 10.48 -3.56
N ALA A 28 -63.05 10.94 -4.77
CA ALA A 28 -61.87 11.72 -5.13
C ALA A 28 -62.07 13.25 -5.37
N ARG A 29 -61.02 14.03 -5.04
CA ARG A 29 -60.36 15.22 -5.70
C ARG A 29 -61.18 16.24 -6.53
N PRO A 30 -60.80 17.55 -6.59
CA PRO A 30 -59.43 17.95 -6.99
C PRO A 30 -58.81 19.30 -6.48
N ARG A 31 -57.47 19.30 -6.53
CA ARG A 31 -56.51 20.35 -6.98
C ARG A 31 -56.49 21.74 -6.30
N GLN A 32 -55.47 21.96 -5.47
CA GLN A 32 -54.63 23.17 -5.49
C GLN A 32 -53.15 22.78 -5.26
N LYS A 33 -52.46 22.41 -6.34
CA LYS A 33 -51.00 22.27 -6.44
C LYS A 33 -50.55 23.22 -7.54
N ALA A 34 -50.36 24.49 -7.23
CA ALA A 34 -49.71 25.47 -8.10
C ALA A 34 -49.51 26.79 -7.35
N GLN A 35 -48.69 26.83 -6.30
CA GLN A 35 -48.07 28.11 -5.83
C GLN A 35 -46.96 27.98 -4.78
N GLN A 36 -46.67 26.78 -4.26
CA GLN A 36 -45.55 26.58 -3.30
C GLN A 36 -44.29 25.93 -3.91
N GLN A 37 -44.18 25.88 -5.24
CA GLN A 37 -42.98 25.41 -5.96
C GLN A 37 -42.22 26.53 -6.68
N ARG A 38 -42.41 27.81 -6.31
CA ARG A 38 -41.67 28.94 -6.91
C ARG A 38 -40.89 29.80 -5.91
N ALA A 39 -40.78 29.38 -4.65
CA ALA A 39 -40.09 30.16 -3.61
C ALA A 39 -39.00 29.37 -2.86
N ALA A 40 -38.64 28.16 -3.32
CA ALA A 40 -37.60 27.33 -2.71
C ALA A 40 -36.52 26.87 -3.72
N GLU A 41 -36.51 27.45 -4.93
CA GLU A 41 -35.48 27.19 -5.96
C GLU A 41 -34.51 28.39 -6.13
N GLU A 42 -34.60 29.44 -5.32
CA GLU A 42 -33.75 30.64 -5.46
C GLU A 42 -32.62 30.77 -4.41
N GLU A 43 -32.46 29.85 -3.46
CA GLU A 43 -31.38 29.92 -2.48
C GLU A 43 -30.53 28.63 -2.46
N SER A 44 -29.80 28.39 -3.55
CA SER A 44 -28.55 27.61 -3.56
C SER A 44 -27.84 27.77 -4.92
N GLN A 45 -27.68 29.00 -5.38
CA GLN A 45 -26.55 29.33 -6.24
C GLN A 45 -25.48 29.96 -5.34
N VAL A 46 -24.73 29.09 -4.65
CA VAL A 46 -23.35 29.46 -4.32
C VAL A 46 -22.66 29.51 -5.68
N SER A 47 -22.62 30.70 -6.26
CA SER A 47 -21.70 31.01 -7.33
C SER A 47 -20.32 30.60 -6.84
N GLU A 48 -19.78 29.50 -7.37
CA GLU A 48 -18.35 29.31 -7.39
C GLU A 48 -17.80 30.54 -8.12
N GLU A 49 -17.42 31.56 -7.34
CA GLU A 49 -16.62 32.66 -7.86
C GLU A 49 -15.38 32.01 -8.44
N SER A 50 -15.36 31.89 -9.77
CA SER A 50 -14.20 31.48 -10.51
C SER A 50 -13.14 32.52 -10.23
N ILE A 51 -12.29 32.27 -9.24
CA ILE A 51 -11.09 33.06 -8.98
C ILE A 51 -10.29 33.00 -10.27
N SER A 52 -10.40 34.04 -11.09
CA SER A 52 -9.69 34.14 -12.34
C SER A 52 -8.21 34.30 -12.01
N VAL A 53 -7.47 33.20 -12.11
CA VAL A 53 -6.03 33.18 -11.88
C VAL A 53 -5.39 34.17 -12.84
N SER A 54 -4.60 35.11 -12.32
CA SER A 54 -3.87 36.08 -13.16
C SER A 54 -3.06 35.34 -14.25
N PRO A 55 -3.03 35.87 -15.49
CA PRO A 55 -2.18 35.32 -16.57
C PRO A 55 -0.71 35.21 -16.18
N GLU A 56 -0.23 36.12 -15.32
CA GLU A 56 1.13 36.12 -14.77
C GLU A 56 1.37 34.90 -13.87
N LEU A 57 0.45 34.64 -12.93
CA LEU A 57 0.52 33.49 -12.04
C LEU A 57 0.44 32.17 -12.83
N THR A 58 -0.41 32.11 -13.85
CA THR A 58 -0.49 30.94 -14.75
C THR A 58 0.82 30.69 -15.47
N SER A 59 1.45 31.75 -15.97
CA SER A 59 2.73 31.67 -16.67
C SER A 59 3.86 31.25 -15.71
N TRP A 60 3.86 31.81 -14.50
CA TRP A 60 4.80 31.47 -13.45
C TRP A 60 4.70 30.00 -13.04
N ILE A 61 3.49 29.47 -12.82
CA ILE A 61 3.27 28.05 -12.51
C ILE A 61 3.80 27.16 -13.64
N LYS A 62 3.50 27.50 -14.91
CA LYS A 62 3.98 26.73 -16.07
C LYS A 62 5.51 26.75 -16.20
N LEU A 63 6.15 27.87 -15.88
CA LEU A 63 7.60 27.98 -15.91
C LEU A 63 8.25 27.12 -14.83
N ASN A 64 7.76 27.22 -13.59
CA ASN A 64 8.24 26.38 -12.49
C ASN A 64 8.02 24.89 -12.77
N ALA A 65 6.86 24.50 -13.30
CA ALA A 65 6.59 23.12 -13.67
C ALA A 65 7.55 22.59 -14.75
N LYS A 66 8.02 23.46 -15.66
CA LYS A 66 9.04 23.09 -16.66
C LYS A 66 10.42 22.94 -16.01
N ASP A 67 10.77 23.81 -15.06
CA ASP A 67 12.04 23.75 -14.34
C ASP A 67 12.15 22.52 -13.44
N LEU A 68 11.03 22.04 -12.90
CA LEU A 68 10.94 20.80 -12.14
C LEU A 68 11.13 19.53 -13.00
N LYS A 69 11.10 19.64 -14.34
CA LYS A 69 11.20 18.49 -15.23
C LYS A 69 12.63 17.98 -15.29
N ILE A 70 12.80 16.70 -14.99
CA ILE A 70 14.10 16.04 -15.06
C ILE A 70 14.58 15.96 -16.52
N ARG A 71 15.88 16.21 -16.72
CA ARG A 71 16.53 16.08 -18.03
C ARG A 71 16.53 14.62 -18.48
N MET A 72 16.23 14.40 -19.76
CA MET A 72 16.09 13.06 -20.32
C MET A 72 17.40 12.25 -20.27
N THR A 73 18.55 12.92 -20.43
CA THR A 73 19.89 12.31 -20.35
C THR A 73 20.13 11.74 -18.97
N ASP A 74 19.86 12.53 -17.93
CA ASP A 74 20.11 12.18 -16.53
C ASP A 74 19.16 11.06 -16.10
N CYS A 75 17.91 11.10 -16.57
CA CYS A 75 16.96 10.00 -16.39
C CYS A 75 17.45 8.69 -16.99
N ARG A 76 18.05 8.72 -18.20
CA ARG A 76 18.50 7.52 -18.91
C ARG A 76 19.66 6.87 -18.17
N TRP A 77 20.69 7.65 -17.87
CA TRP A 77 21.86 7.15 -17.14
C TRP A 77 21.46 6.54 -15.79
N ALA A 78 20.66 7.27 -14.99
CA ALA A 78 20.26 6.79 -13.67
C ALA A 78 19.39 5.51 -13.77
N ALA A 79 18.51 5.41 -14.78
CA ALA A 79 17.76 4.17 -15.05
C ALA A 79 18.67 3.01 -15.44
N GLU A 80 19.66 3.22 -16.31
CA GLU A 80 20.58 2.16 -16.75
C GLU A 80 21.34 1.57 -15.55
N VAL A 81 21.91 2.43 -14.71
CA VAL A 81 22.64 2.02 -13.50
C VAL A 81 21.73 1.26 -12.52
N VAL A 82 20.53 1.79 -12.28
CA VAL A 82 19.54 1.18 -11.38
C VAL A 82 19.03 -0.17 -11.91
N ASN A 83 18.72 -0.26 -13.20
CA ASN A 83 18.21 -1.49 -13.81
C ASN A 83 19.29 -2.59 -13.82
N ASP A 84 20.55 -2.23 -14.11
CA ASP A 84 21.67 -3.17 -14.01
C ASP A 84 21.83 -3.70 -12.58
N PHE A 85 21.73 -2.81 -11.57
CA PHE A 85 21.74 -3.22 -10.17
C PHE A 85 20.60 -4.21 -9.86
N GLN A 86 19.36 -3.93 -10.29
CA GLN A 86 18.21 -4.80 -10.07
C GLN A 86 18.41 -6.18 -10.71
N ASP A 87 18.81 -6.22 -11.98
CA ASP A 87 18.99 -7.46 -12.72
C ASP A 87 20.08 -8.35 -12.11
N ASN A 88 21.22 -7.75 -11.74
CA ASN A 88 22.32 -8.48 -11.13
C ASN A 88 21.99 -8.93 -9.70
N LEU A 89 21.25 -8.12 -8.93
CA LEU A 89 20.77 -8.54 -7.62
C LEU A 89 19.80 -9.73 -7.74
N LEU A 90 18.83 -9.69 -8.65
CA LEU A 90 17.92 -10.83 -8.87
C LEU A 90 18.67 -12.09 -9.30
N LYS A 91 19.65 -11.98 -10.20
CA LYS A 91 20.50 -13.11 -10.60
C LYS A 91 21.23 -13.70 -9.40
N PHE A 92 21.81 -12.85 -8.54
CA PHE A 92 22.49 -13.27 -7.33
C PHE A 92 21.55 -13.96 -6.32
N LEU A 93 20.36 -13.40 -6.10
CA LEU A 93 19.38 -13.98 -5.17
C LEU A 93 18.89 -15.35 -5.64
N ARG A 94 18.66 -15.52 -6.95
CA ARG A 94 18.21 -16.79 -7.55
C ARG A 94 19.28 -17.87 -7.54
N SER A 95 20.56 -17.51 -7.64
CA SER A 95 21.67 -18.47 -7.60
C SER A 95 22.18 -18.76 -6.18
N SER A 96 21.73 -18.00 -5.17
CA SER A 96 22.19 -18.16 -3.80
C SER A 96 21.55 -19.39 -3.13
N ASN A 97 22.38 -20.38 -2.80
CA ASN A 97 21.95 -21.54 -2.01
C ASN A 97 21.90 -21.26 -0.50
N ASP A 98 22.61 -20.22 -0.04
CA ASP A 98 22.70 -19.90 1.39
C ASP A 98 21.40 -19.32 1.96
N GLN A 99 20.56 -18.76 1.10
CA GLN A 99 19.33 -18.06 1.47
C GLN A 99 18.20 -18.39 0.50
N PRO A 100 17.69 -19.63 0.52
CA PRO A 100 16.71 -20.11 -0.46
C PRO A 100 15.39 -19.34 -0.43
N PHE A 101 15.07 -18.65 0.67
CA PHE A 101 13.87 -17.81 0.75
C PHE A 101 13.87 -16.67 -0.28
N PHE A 102 15.03 -16.13 -0.61
CA PHE A 102 15.13 -15.00 -1.54
C PHE A 102 15.17 -15.43 -3.01
N GLN A 103 15.18 -16.72 -3.32
CA GLN A 103 15.19 -17.20 -4.72
C GLN A 103 13.89 -16.86 -5.46
N SER A 104 12.77 -16.73 -4.76
CA SER A 104 11.49 -16.28 -5.32
C SER A 104 11.35 -14.77 -5.43
N ALA A 105 12.41 -14.02 -5.11
CA ALA A 105 12.38 -12.57 -5.14
C ALA A 105 12.13 -12.04 -6.55
N ASP A 106 11.34 -10.98 -6.61
CA ASP A 106 11.06 -10.24 -7.84
C ASP A 106 10.83 -8.77 -7.48
N PHE A 107 11.09 -7.87 -8.43
CA PHE A 107 10.92 -6.44 -8.20
C PHE A 107 9.49 -6.00 -8.48
N LEU A 108 8.98 -5.16 -7.59
CA LEU A 108 7.80 -4.36 -7.81
C LEU A 108 8.27 -2.93 -8.11
N ASN A 109 8.19 -2.54 -9.37
CA ASN A 109 8.52 -1.20 -9.83
C ASN A 109 7.46 -0.20 -9.33
N ALA A 110 7.50 0.21 -8.07
CA ALA A 110 6.62 1.20 -7.46
C ALA A 110 7.46 2.30 -6.81
N GLY A 111 6.99 3.54 -6.82
CA GLY A 111 7.77 4.70 -6.38
C GLY A 111 7.74 5.85 -7.39
N SER A 112 8.11 7.03 -6.90
CA SER A 112 7.94 8.31 -7.60
C SER A 112 8.60 8.34 -8.98
N TYR A 113 9.77 7.72 -9.13
CA TYR A 113 10.46 7.58 -10.40
C TYR A 113 9.65 6.74 -11.41
N PHE A 114 9.17 5.57 -11.01
CA PHE A 114 8.39 4.66 -11.87
C PHE A 114 6.98 5.17 -12.18
N GLU A 115 6.48 6.08 -11.36
CA GLU A 115 5.19 6.76 -11.49
C GLU A 115 5.28 8.03 -12.35
N LYS A 116 6.50 8.45 -12.71
CA LYS A 116 6.79 9.69 -13.46
C LYS A 116 6.39 10.97 -12.71
N VAL A 117 6.45 10.93 -11.38
CA VAL A 117 6.14 12.06 -10.48
C VAL A 117 7.38 12.61 -9.75
N LYS A 118 8.57 11.99 -9.95
CA LYS A 118 9.85 12.53 -9.46
C LYS A 118 10.17 13.85 -10.16
N ILE A 119 10.68 14.81 -9.37
CA ILE A 119 10.98 16.18 -9.80
C ILE A 119 12.43 16.55 -9.51
N ARG A 120 12.95 17.56 -10.22
CA ARG A 120 14.30 18.14 -10.11
C ARG A 120 15.44 17.22 -10.57
N SER A 121 15.65 16.09 -9.90
CA SER A 121 16.79 15.19 -10.11
C SER A 121 16.35 13.73 -10.04
N PRO A 122 16.95 12.82 -10.84
CA PRO A 122 16.73 11.38 -10.73
C PRO A 122 17.73 10.78 -9.73
N ASP A 123 17.75 11.33 -8.52
CA ASP A 123 18.75 11.04 -7.47
C ASP A 123 18.26 10.07 -6.41
N GLU A 124 16.99 9.68 -6.43
CA GLU A 124 16.36 8.83 -5.42
C GLU A 124 15.42 7.83 -6.08
N PHE A 125 15.58 6.58 -5.69
CA PHE A 125 14.79 5.47 -6.20
C PHE A 125 14.29 4.58 -5.08
N ASP A 126 12.97 4.49 -4.93
CA ASP A 126 12.35 3.45 -4.12
C ASP A 126 12.23 2.17 -4.94
N MET A 127 12.67 1.04 -4.37
CA MET A 127 12.53 -0.28 -4.99
C MET A 127 11.93 -1.24 -3.99
N MET A 128 10.83 -1.90 -4.36
CA MET A 128 10.23 -2.90 -3.51
C MET A 128 10.56 -4.30 -4.01
N LEU A 129 11.27 -5.09 -3.20
CA LEU A 129 11.58 -6.48 -3.51
C LEU A 129 10.50 -7.37 -2.90
N LYS A 130 9.59 -7.87 -3.73
CA LYS A 130 8.50 -8.75 -3.27
C LYS A 130 8.97 -10.19 -3.15
N LEU A 131 8.54 -10.85 -2.09
CA LEU A 131 8.86 -12.23 -1.74
C LEU A 131 7.57 -12.97 -1.46
N GLN A 132 7.32 -14.04 -2.23
CA GLN A 132 6.11 -14.83 -2.08
C GLN A 132 6.16 -15.67 -0.82
N VAL A 133 5.12 -15.58 0.00
CA VAL A 133 4.98 -16.44 1.18
C VAL A 133 4.29 -17.75 0.76
N PRO A 134 4.96 -18.91 0.86
CA PRO A 134 4.42 -20.17 0.36
C PRO A 134 3.30 -20.77 1.24
N SER A 135 3.15 -20.29 2.48
CA SER A 135 2.19 -20.81 3.45
C SER A 135 1.03 -19.84 3.66
N ARG A 136 -0.15 -20.37 4.02
CA ARG A 136 -1.25 -19.52 4.51
C ARG A 136 -0.80 -18.80 5.77
N VAL A 137 -0.94 -17.47 5.79
CA VAL A 137 -0.61 -16.63 6.94
C VAL A 137 -1.86 -16.05 7.57
N ASN A 138 -1.84 -15.93 8.88
CA ASN A 138 -2.81 -15.18 9.67
C ASN A 138 -2.22 -13.80 9.93
N VAL A 139 -3.02 -12.77 9.66
CA VAL A 139 -2.62 -11.38 9.80
C VAL A 139 -3.43 -10.76 10.93
N THR A 140 -2.77 -10.37 12.02
CA THR A 140 -3.42 -9.82 13.22
C THR A 140 -3.15 -8.32 13.32
N ASN A 141 -4.21 -7.51 13.41
CA ASN A 141 -4.10 -6.05 13.53
C ASN A 141 -3.49 -5.66 14.88
N LEU A 142 -2.41 -4.88 14.85
CA LEU A 142 -1.75 -4.37 16.05
C LEU A 142 -2.06 -2.90 16.32
N HIS A 143 -2.20 -2.10 15.26
CA HIS A 143 -2.41 -0.66 15.41
C HIS A 143 -3.14 -0.06 14.20
N GLY A 144 -4.43 0.23 14.40
CA GLY A 144 -5.21 1.13 13.54
C GLY A 144 -5.28 0.73 12.06
N GLY A 145 -5.14 -0.56 11.74
CA GLY A 145 -5.14 -1.00 10.33
C GLY A 145 -3.83 -0.80 9.57
N LEU A 146 -2.82 -0.21 10.20
CA LEU A 146 -1.56 0.09 9.51
C LEU A 146 -0.48 -0.94 9.82
N PHE A 147 -0.45 -1.42 11.07
CA PHE A 147 0.56 -2.37 11.55
C PHE A 147 -0.06 -3.70 11.95
N TYR A 148 0.66 -4.76 11.63
CA TYR A 148 0.20 -6.14 11.68
C TYR A 148 1.26 -7.07 12.24
N ARG A 149 0.82 -8.12 12.94
CA ARG A 149 1.59 -9.32 13.23
C ARG A 149 1.27 -10.36 12.17
N ILE A 150 2.29 -11.02 11.63
CA ILE A 150 2.13 -12.07 10.62
C ILE A 150 2.52 -13.40 11.26
N ASP A 151 1.56 -14.31 11.32
CA ASP A 151 1.72 -15.65 11.89
C ASP A 151 1.52 -16.70 10.80
N LEU A 152 2.36 -17.74 10.77
CA LEU A 152 2.10 -18.89 9.91
C LEU A 152 0.90 -19.68 10.44
N SER A 153 -0.01 -20.10 9.56
CA SER A 153 -1.17 -20.91 9.96
C SER A 153 -0.77 -22.27 10.54
N ARG A 154 0.39 -22.80 10.13
CA ARG A 154 0.95 -24.09 10.54
C ARG A 154 2.48 -23.99 10.59
N PRO A 155 3.15 -24.81 11.42
CA PRO A 155 4.60 -24.97 11.37
C PRO A 155 5.05 -25.35 9.96
N THR A 156 6.23 -24.88 9.54
CA THR A 156 6.75 -25.09 8.19
C THR A 156 8.22 -25.47 8.24
N ARG A 157 8.64 -26.32 7.30
CA ARG A 157 10.05 -26.57 7.00
C ARG A 157 10.56 -25.73 5.83
N SER A 158 9.72 -24.82 5.31
CA SER A 158 10.09 -23.94 4.20
C SER A 158 11.14 -22.91 4.65
N PRO A 159 11.90 -22.30 3.71
CA PRO A 159 12.96 -21.35 4.03
C PRO A 159 12.55 -20.17 4.92
N ILE A 160 11.26 -19.83 4.98
CA ILE A 160 10.74 -18.77 5.86
C ILE A 160 10.96 -19.07 7.35
N GLN A 161 11.19 -20.34 7.72
CA GLN A 161 11.42 -20.76 9.11
C GLN A 161 12.59 -20.00 9.78
N ALA A 162 13.60 -19.59 9.00
CA ALA A 162 14.74 -18.82 9.48
C ALA A 162 14.35 -17.45 10.06
N PHE A 163 13.18 -16.93 9.68
CA PHE A 163 12.66 -15.64 10.11
C PHE A 163 11.62 -15.74 11.22
N LEU A 164 11.39 -16.92 11.80
CA LEU A 164 10.41 -17.08 12.87
C LEU A 164 10.98 -16.64 14.22
N LEU A 165 10.09 -16.16 15.10
CA LEU A 165 10.38 -15.95 16.52
C LEU A 165 10.45 -17.31 17.26
N GLU A 166 10.79 -17.25 18.55
CA GLU A 166 10.94 -18.44 19.42
C GLU A 166 9.66 -19.28 19.51
N ASN A 167 8.50 -18.68 19.23
CA ASN A 167 7.21 -19.37 19.20
C ASN A 167 6.98 -20.20 17.91
N GLU A 168 7.95 -20.23 16.98
CA GLU A 168 7.92 -20.97 15.71
C GLU A 168 6.71 -20.67 14.81
N ARG A 169 6.03 -19.53 15.02
CA ARG A 169 4.84 -19.14 14.26
C ARG A 169 4.90 -17.72 13.73
N THR A 170 5.35 -16.78 14.55
CA THR A 170 5.35 -15.37 14.20
C THR A 170 6.57 -15.04 13.34
N VAL A 171 6.35 -14.39 12.20
CA VAL A 171 7.41 -13.95 11.30
C VAL A 171 8.00 -12.64 11.82
N SER A 172 9.29 -12.66 12.15
CA SER A 172 10.06 -11.52 12.65
C SER A 172 10.41 -10.56 11.52
N SER A 173 9.94 -9.31 11.63
CA SER A 173 10.31 -8.24 10.70
C SER A 173 11.77 -7.82 10.88
N SER A 174 12.30 -7.87 12.11
CA SER A 174 13.66 -7.45 12.41
C SER A 174 14.72 -8.44 11.92
N LYS A 175 14.50 -9.76 12.09
CA LYS A 175 15.36 -10.82 11.53
C LYS A 175 15.37 -10.74 10.01
N PHE A 176 14.19 -10.61 9.41
CA PHE A 176 14.03 -10.51 7.98
C PHE A 176 14.77 -9.32 7.35
N LEU A 177 14.60 -8.11 7.90
CA LEU A 177 15.31 -6.93 7.42
C LEU A 177 16.83 -7.06 7.63
N SER A 178 17.27 -7.61 8.77
CA SER A 178 18.70 -7.79 9.05
C SER A 178 19.37 -8.76 8.09
N GLU A 179 18.63 -9.81 7.70
CA GLU A 179 19.08 -10.76 6.69
C GLU A 179 19.16 -10.11 5.31
N MET A 180 18.20 -9.27 4.95
CA MET A 180 18.27 -8.49 3.70
C MET A 180 19.55 -7.62 3.65
N TYR A 181 19.88 -6.92 4.75
CA TYR A 181 21.15 -6.19 4.87
C TYR A 181 22.38 -7.10 4.70
N ARG A 182 22.34 -8.34 5.20
CA ARG A 182 23.44 -9.30 5.08
C ARG A 182 23.61 -9.75 3.63
N VAL A 183 22.52 -10.11 2.97
CA VAL A 183 22.48 -10.57 1.58
C VAL A 183 22.95 -9.48 0.62
N VAL A 184 22.44 -8.26 0.76
CA VAL A 184 22.84 -7.10 -0.06
C VAL A 184 24.33 -6.79 0.13
N ARG A 185 24.83 -6.76 1.37
CA ARG A 185 26.28 -6.58 1.61
C ARG A 185 27.13 -7.69 1.00
N LYS A 186 26.63 -8.92 0.96
CA LYS A 186 27.33 -10.04 0.30
C LYS A 186 27.37 -9.83 -1.21
N PHE A 187 26.24 -9.47 -1.82
CA PHE A 187 26.14 -9.15 -3.25
C PHE A 187 27.12 -8.05 -3.67
N LEU A 188 27.18 -6.96 -2.91
CA LEU A 188 28.03 -5.80 -3.23
C LEU A 188 29.54 -6.09 -3.18
N LYS A 189 29.98 -7.17 -2.51
CA LYS A 189 31.39 -7.59 -2.54
C LYS A 189 31.82 -8.10 -3.92
N THR A 190 30.88 -8.67 -4.67
CA THR A 190 31.14 -9.27 -5.99
C THR A 190 30.63 -8.42 -7.14
N TYR A 191 29.66 -7.55 -6.89
CA TYR A 191 29.07 -6.70 -7.90
C TYR A 191 30.01 -5.55 -8.28
N LYS A 192 30.04 -5.24 -9.57
CA LYS A 192 30.77 -4.10 -10.15
C LYS A 192 29.76 -3.23 -10.88
N VAL A 193 29.79 -1.93 -10.58
CA VAL A 193 28.94 -0.96 -11.27
C VAL A 193 29.43 -0.86 -12.72
N PRO A 194 28.53 -0.74 -13.71
CA PRO A 194 28.91 -0.58 -15.11
C PRO A 194 29.81 0.64 -15.38
N GLU A 195 29.72 1.65 -14.52
CA GLU A 195 30.48 2.88 -14.62
C GLU A 195 31.78 2.80 -13.83
N GLU A 196 32.89 3.13 -14.50
CA GLU A 196 34.22 3.16 -13.89
C GLU A 196 34.30 4.20 -12.76
N GLY A 197 34.95 3.83 -11.66
CA GLY A 197 35.12 4.69 -10.50
C GLY A 197 33.87 4.85 -9.61
N CYS A 198 32.74 4.23 -9.94
CA CYS A 198 31.53 4.24 -9.10
C CYS A 198 31.40 2.97 -8.25
N CYS A 199 30.90 3.11 -7.03
CA CYS A 199 30.58 1.98 -6.15
C CYS A 199 29.28 2.21 -5.38
N TRP A 200 28.59 1.11 -5.07
CA TRP A 200 27.44 1.15 -4.16
C TRP A 200 27.88 0.90 -2.73
N GLU A 201 27.42 1.74 -1.83
CA GLU A 201 27.64 1.63 -0.40
C GLU A 201 26.33 1.42 0.34
N VAL A 202 26.34 0.57 1.37
CA VAL A 202 25.15 0.32 2.20
C VAL A 202 25.14 1.29 3.36
N ASN A 203 24.11 2.11 3.44
CA ASN A 203 23.93 3.06 4.53
C ASN A 203 23.68 2.36 5.86
N ARG A 204 23.97 3.09 6.95
CA ARG A 204 23.72 2.61 8.31
C ARG A 204 22.22 2.34 8.51
N LYS A 205 21.91 1.16 9.05
CA LYS A 205 20.54 0.76 9.40
C LYS A 205 19.88 1.78 10.33
N ARG A 206 18.75 2.33 9.87
CA ARG A 206 17.88 3.21 10.66
C ARG A 206 16.77 2.36 11.30
N ILE A 207 16.57 2.51 12.62
CA ILE A 207 15.66 1.65 13.41
C ILE A 207 14.22 1.61 12.87
N HIS A 208 13.73 2.74 12.35
CA HIS A 208 12.36 2.89 11.87
C HIS A 208 12.24 2.90 10.33
N SER A 209 13.35 2.69 9.62
CA SER A 209 13.33 2.55 8.17
C SER A 209 13.09 1.09 7.79
N PRO A 210 12.14 0.80 6.89
CA PRO A 210 11.96 -0.53 6.34
C PRO A 210 12.94 -0.85 5.20
N ALA A 211 13.72 0.13 4.74
CA ALA A 211 14.58 0.02 3.57
C ALA A 211 16.03 -0.31 3.92
N VAL A 212 16.69 -1.07 3.03
CA VAL A 212 18.14 -1.09 2.90
C VAL A 212 18.53 0.03 1.96
N THR A 213 18.83 1.21 2.51
CA THR A 213 19.26 2.37 1.72
C THR A 213 20.68 2.17 1.19
N LEU A 214 20.89 2.42 -0.08
CA LEU A 214 22.17 2.34 -0.79
C LEU A 214 22.52 3.71 -1.37
N SER A 215 23.80 4.05 -1.34
CA SER A 215 24.32 5.27 -1.97
C SER A 215 25.29 4.88 -3.07
N LEU A 216 25.07 5.40 -4.28
CA LEU A 216 26.03 5.35 -5.36
C LEU A 216 27.02 6.49 -5.17
N CYS A 217 28.28 6.16 -4.94
CA CYS A 217 29.34 7.12 -4.69
C CYS A 217 30.39 7.03 -5.79
N ARG A 218 31.09 8.15 -6.05
CA ARG A 218 32.28 8.19 -6.90
C ARG A 218 33.49 8.66 -6.08
N PRO A 219 34.25 7.74 -5.47
CA PRO A 219 35.29 8.09 -4.49
C PRO A 219 36.40 9.01 -5.02
N GLU A 220 36.63 9.02 -6.33
CA GLU A 220 37.75 9.74 -6.96
C GLU A 220 37.53 11.26 -7.11
N ILE A 221 36.28 11.73 -7.17
CA ILE A 221 35.96 13.12 -7.52
C ILE A 221 35.40 13.89 -6.31
N SER A 222 34.53 13.25 -5.53
CA SER A 222 33.82 13.85 -4.41
C SER A 222 33.11 12.74 -3.64
N SER A 223 33.04 12.82 -2.31
CA SER A 223 32.27 11.88 -1.48
C SER A 223 30.75 12.04 -1.61
N ASP A 224 30.29 12.75 -2.64
CA ASP A 224 28.88 13.12 -2.80
C ASP A 224 28.09 11.94 -3.35
N GLU A 225 26.91 11.72 -2.75
CA GLU A 225 25.94 10.71 -3.17
C GLU A 225 25.35 11.11 -4.52
N LEU A 226 25.60 10.28 -5.55
CA LEU A 226 25.08 10.49 -6.90
C LEU A 226 23.62 10.01 -7.01
N ILE A 227 23.34 8.84 -6.44
CA ILE A 227 22.03 8.20 -6.44
C ILE A 227 21.82 7.53 -5.08
N SER A 228 20.66 7.75 -4.48
CA SER A 228 20.17 7.01 -3.32
C SER A 228 19.12 5.99 -3.75
N VAL A 229 19.24 4.75 -3.29
CA VAL A 229 18.28 3.67 -3.56
C VAL A 229 17.74 3.10 -2.25
N ASP A 230 16.43 3.19 -2.04
CA ASP A 230 15.74 2.56 -0.92
C ASP A 230 15.19 1.19 -1.33
N LEU A 231 15.96 0.13 -1.02
CA LEU A 231 15.55 -1.25 -1.28
C LEU A 231 14.70 -1.80 -0.13
N VAL A 232 13.39 -1.85 -0.31
CA VAL A 232 12.42 -2.30 0.68
C VAL A 232 11.99 -3.75 0.41
N PRO A 233 12.38 -4.73 1.25
CA PRO A 233 11.86 -6.08 1.12
C PRO A 233 10.41 -6.14 1.58
N ALA A 234 9.57 -6.88 0.87
CA ALA A 234 8.13 -6.96 1.12
C ALA A 234 7.64 -8.40 1.01
N LEU A 235 6.81 -8.84 1.96
CA LEU A 235 6.11 -10.11 1.86
C LEU A 235 4.84 -9.94 1.03
N GLU A 236 4.72 -10.70 -0.04
CA GLU A 236 3.52 -10.81 -0.85
C GLU A 236 2.58 -11.83 -0.21
N VAL A 237 1.44 -11.36 0.28
CA VAL A 237 0.39 -12.18 0.87
C VAL A 237 -0.82 -12.15 -0.05
N GLN A 238 -1.17 -13.30 -0.60
CA GLN A 238 -2.39 -13.44 -1.39
C GLN A 238 -3.61 -13.31 -0.47
N SER A 239 -4.44 -12.32 -0.75
CA SER A 239 -5.72 -12.12 -0.06
C SER A 239 -6.68 -13.26 -0.43
N GLN A 240 -7.13 -14.05 0.55
CA GLN A 240 -8.23 -15.00 0.37
C GLN A 240 -9.58 -14.26 0.30
N GLY A 241 -9.79 -13.49 -0.77
CA GLY A 241 -11.06 -12.83 -1.08
C GLY A 241 -11.23 -11.37 -0.62
N CYS A 242 -10.44 -10.87 0.34
CA CYS A 242 -10.31 -9.42 0.61
C CYS A 242 -8.99 -9.08 1.33
N TRP A 243 -8.59 -7.81 1.27
CA TRP A 243 -7.56 -7.24 2.14
C TRP A 243 -7.91 -7.39 3.62
N PRO A 244 -6.94 -7.37 4.56
CA PRO A 244 -7.22 -7.41 5.98
C PRO A 244 -8.18 -6.29 6.41
N LEU A 245 -8.88 -6.50 7.52
CA LEU A 245 -9.72 -5.47 8.12
C LEU A 245 -8.86 -4.52 8.96
N PRO A 246 -9.10 -3.20 8.91
CA PRO A 246 -10.21 -2.49 8.24
C PRO A 246 -10.00 -2.12 6.75
N GLU A 247 -8.86 -2.42 6.12
CA GLU A 247 -8.54 -1.96 4.76
C GLU A 247 -9.50 -2.50 3.69
N CYS A 248 -10.21 -3.60 3.96
CA CYS A 248 -11.27 -4.12 3.09
C CYS A 248 -12.37 -3.07 2.78
N HIS A 249 -12.54 -2.01 3.58
CA HIS A 249 -13.52 -0.96 3.29
C HIS A 249 -13.03 0.03 2.20
N GLY A 250 -11.73 0.31 2.16
CA GLY A 250 -11.10 1.16 1.14
C GLY A 250 -10.72 0.41 -0.14
N PRO A 251 -10.15 1.10 -1.14
CA PRO A 251 -10.20 2.55 -1.32
C PRO A 251 -11.59 3.02 -1.82
N ASP A 252 -12.00 4.23 -1.47
CA ASP A 252 -13.23 4.85 -1.97
C ASP A 252 -12.99 5.54 -3.31
N VAL A 253 -13.08 4.75 -4.39
CA VAL A 253 -12.89 5.23 -5.77
C VAL A 253 -14.14 5.01 -6.63
N ASP A 254 -15.27 4.64 -6.03
CA ASP A 254 -16.46 4.20 -6.75
C ASP A 254 -17.06 5.32 -7.62
N LYS A 255 -17.01 6.56 -7.14
CA LYS A 255 -17.51 7.75 -7.87
C LYS A 255 -16.45 8.37 -8.79
N TRP A 256 -15.20 7.90 -8.74
CA TRP A 256 -14.10 8.47 -9.51
C TRP A 256 -13.58 7.53 -10.60
N LEU A 257 -13.06 6.36 -10.22
CA LEU A 257 -12.52 5.34 -11.13
C LEU A 257 -13.56 4.26 -11.46
N GLY A 258 -14.64 4.19 -10.66
CA GLY A 258 -15.73 3.24 -10.85
C GLY A 258 -15.57 1.95 -10.04
N ARG A 259 -16.71 1.31 -9.77
CA ARG A 259 -16.79 0.07 -8.98
C ARG A 259 -15.96 -1.08 -9.56
N LYS A 260 -15.87 -1.18 -10.89
CA LYS A 260 -15.07 -2.23 -11.56
C LYS A 260 -13.59 -2.10 -11.22
N VAL A 261 -13.04 -0.88 -11.27
CA VAL A 261 -11.64 -0.62 -10.93
C VAL A 261 -11.39 -0.89 -9.45
N ARG A 262 -12.34 -0.53 -8.57
CA ARG A 262 -12.26 -0.87 -7.14
C ARG A 262 -12.19 -2.39 -6.90
N LEU A 263 -13.03 -3.18 -7.58
CA LEU A 263 -13.00 -4.64 -7.48
C LEU A 263 -11.66 -5.21 -7.96
N GLU A 264 -11.13 -4.72 -9.08
CA GLU A 264 -9.80 -5.11 -9.55
C GLU A 264 -8.72 -4.78 -8.53
N ILE A 265 -8.74 -3.58 -7.95
CA ILE A 265 -7.78 -3.17 -6.91
C ILE A 265 -7.85 -4.11 -5.70
N LYS A 266 -9.07 -4.42 -5.22
CA LYS A 266 -9.27 -5.31 -4.06
C LYS A 266 -8.86 -6.76 -4.31
N SER A 267 -8.79 -7.18 -5.58
CA SER A 267 -8.30 -8.50 -5.95
C SER A 267 -6.77 -8.62 -5.99
N LEU A 268 -6.06 -7.48 -5.93
CA LEU A 268 -4.61 -7.45 -5.89
C LEU A 268 -4.07 -7.92 -4.53
N PRO A 269 -2.87 -8.52 -4.49
CA PRO A 269 -2.25 -8.98 -3.26
C PRO A 269 -1.94 -7.84 -2.30
N CYS A 270 -1.78 -8.17 -1.02
CA CYS A 270 -1.28 -7.24 -0.02
C CYS A 270 0.24 -7.42 0.13
N TYR A 271 0.95 -6.30 0.27
CA TYR A 271 2.37 -6.32 0.61
C TYR A 271 2.57 -5.89 2.05
N PHE A 272 3.45 -6.58 2.77
CA PHE A 272 3.82 -6.24 4.14
C PHE A 272 5.31 -5.93 4.19
N ILE A 273 5.66 -4.75 4.68
CA ILE A 273 7.05 -4.29 4.80
C ILE A 273 7.52 -4.34 6.26
N PRO A 274 8.81 -4.59 6.54
CA PRO A 274 9.33 -4.73 7.89
C PRO A 274 9.55 -3.36 8.55
N LYS A 275 8.44 -2.68 8.91
CA LYS A 275 8.48 -1.38 9.58
C LYS A 275 8.04 -1.52 11.03
N ARG A 276 8.97 -1.19 11.93
CA ARG A 276 8.73 -1.17 13.37
C ARG A 276 7.81 -0.02 13.77
N LEU A 277 6.79 -0.33 14.58
CA LEU A 277 5.90 0.66 15.19
C LEU A 277 6.73 1.65 16.04
N LYS A 278 6.36 2.94 16.02
CA LYS A 278 6.98 3.97 16.86
C LYS A 278 6.21 4.09 18.18
N GLY A 279 6.92 4.11 19.30
CA GLY A 279 6.31 4.28 20.62
C GLY A 279 7.27 3.94 21.76
N ARG A 280 6.94 4.38 22.97
CA ARG A 280 7.59 3.94 24.22
C ARG A 280 6.83 2.71 24.75
N ASN A 281 7.52 1.82 25.45
CA ASN A 281 6.92 0.63 26.10
C ASN A 281 6.10 -0.27 25.15
N LEU A 282 6.57 -0.43 23.92
CA LEU A 282 5.96 -1.35 22.96
C LEU A 282 6.14 -2.81 23.40
N SER A 283 5.10 -3.62 23.24
CA SER A 283 5.19 -5.08 23.37
C SER A 283 6.20 -5.65 22.37
N GLU A 284 6.73 -6.85 22.63
CA GLU A 284 7.66 -7.52 21.69
C GLU A 284 7.01 -7.70 20.30
N ASP A 285 5.74 -8.08 20.26
CA ASP A 285 4.96 -8.18 19.01
C ASP A 285 4.92 -6.87 18.23
N ALA A 286 4.80 -5.72 18.91
CA ALA A 286 4.80 -4.42 18.26
C ALA A 286 6.20 -4.01 17.77
N LYS A 287 7.28 -4.56 18.33
CA LYS A 287 8.64 -4.36 17.82
C LYS A 287 8.90 -5.17 16.55
N GLU A 288 8.25 -6.32 16.43
CA GLU A 288 8.28 -7.24 15.28
C GLU A 288 7.13 -6.99 14.28
N SER A 289 6.51 -5.82 14.35
CA SER A 289 5.39 -5.45 13.49
C SER A 289 5.79 -5.34 12.02
N TRP A 290 4.82 -5.62 11.16
CA TRP A 290 4.86 -5.37 9.72
C TRP A 290 3.88 -4.25 9.38
N ARG A 291 4.24 -3.39 8.42
CA ARG A 291 3.30 -2.37 7.92
C ARG A 291 2.73 -2.82 6.59
N ILE A 292 1.43 -2.70 6.40
CA ILE A 292 0.81 -2.92 5.09
C ILE A 292 1.29 -1.83 4.09
N SER A 293 1.43 -2.21 2.82
CA SER A 293 1.87 -1.32 1.75
C SER A 293 1.04 -1.50 0.49
N PHE A 294 0.57 -0.38 -0.06
CA PHE A 294 -0.26 -0.31 -1.25
C PHE A 294 0.43 0.40 -2.42
N SER A 295 1.76 0.51 -2.42
CA SER A 295 2.51 1.24 -3.46
C SER A 295 2.17 0.78 -4.89
N HIS A 296 1.91 -0.51 -5.12
CA HIS A 296 1.43 -1.00 -6.42
C HIS A 296 0.04 -0.50 -6.81
N VAL A 297 -0.87 -0.34 -5.84
CA VAL A 297 -2.22 0.23 -6.02
C VAL A 297 -2.12 1.73 -6.26
N GLU A 298 -1.31 2.43 -5.46
CA GLU A 298 -1.02 3.87 -5.62
C GLU A 298 -0.49 4.14 -7.03
N LYS A 299 0.50 3.37 -7.49
CA LYS A 299 0.98 3.42 -8.87
C LYS A 299 -0.14 3.21 -9.89
N LYS A 300 -1.01 2.22 -9.68
CA LYS A 300 -2.16 1.97 -10.59
C LYS A 300 -3.09 3.18 -10.64
N ILE A 301 -3.40 3.78 -9.49
CA ILE A 301 -4.25 4.98 -9.39
C ILE A 301 -3.60 6.18 -10.06
N ILE A 302 -2.30 6.43 -9.84
CA ILE A 302 -1.55 7.54 -10.46
C ILE A 302 -1.54 7.39 -11.99
N ARG A 303 -1.28 6.18 -12.50
CA ARG A 303 -1.29 5.90 -13.94
C ARG A 303 -2.67 5.91 -14.57
N SER A 304 -3.72 5.76 -13.78
CA SER A 304 -5.11 5.70 -14.23
C SER A 304 -5.99 6.69 -13.43
N HIS A 305 -5.51 7.93 -13.29
CA HIS A 305 -6.13 8.97 -12.46
C HIS A 305 -7.37 9.62 -13.09
N GLY A 306 -7.63 9.36 -14.37
CA GLY A 306 -8.77 9.93 -15.08
C GLY A 306 -10.06 9.16 -14.81
N ASN A 307 -11.17 9.88 -14.66
CA ASN A 307 -12.50 9.25 -14.75
C ASN A 307 -12.73 8.73 -16.19
N LYS A 308 -12.25 9.47 -17.20
CA LYS A 308 -12.15 8.98 -18.58
C LYS A 308 -10.90 8.13 -18.73
N LYS A 309 -11.04 6.93 -19.30
CA LYS A 309 -9.91 6.01 -19.58
C LYS A 309 -8.82 6.65 -20.43
N THR A 310 -9.20 7.56 -21.32
CA THR A 310 -8.27 8.24 -22.23
C THR A 310 -7.58 9.46 -21.61
N CYS A 311 -7.85 9.79 -20.33
CA CYS A 311 -7.25 10.96 -19.69
C CYS A 311 -5.72 10.94 -19.79
N CYS A 312 -5.15 12.04 -20.29
CA CYS A 312 -3.72 12.21 -20.49
C CYS A 312 -3.05 11.27 -21.51
N GLU A 313 -3.80 10.51 -22.32
CA GLU A 313 -3.25 9.77 -23.46
C GLU A 313 -2.88 10.69 -24.64
N SER A 314 -2.18 10.16 -25.66
CA SER A 314 -1.59 10.96 -26.75
C SER A 314 -2.60 11.76 -27.57
N LYS A 315 -3.84 11.28 -27.72
CA LYS A 315 -4.91 11.91 -28.52
C LYS A 315 -6.04 12.53 -27.69
N ALA A 316 -5.83 12.69 -26.39
CA ALA A 316 -6.89 13.06 -25.46
C ALA A 316 -6.53 14.32 -24.65
N THR A 317 -7.54 14.87 -23.98
CA THR A 317 -7.38 16.05 -23.12
C THR A 317 -6.43 15.73 -21.98
N LYS A 318 -5.43 16.59 -21.79
CA LYS A 318 -4.52 16.56 -20.64
C LYS A 318 -5.22 17.15 -19.42
N CYS A 319 -4.85 16.69 -18.23
CA CYS A 319 -5.24 17.31 -16.97
C CYS A 319 -3.99 17.72 -16.16
N CYS A 320 -4.19 18.38 -15.03
CA CYS A 320 -3.13 18.87 -14.14
C CYS A 320 -3.03 18.10 -12.82
N ARG A 321 -3.57 16.87 -12.76
CA ARG A 321 -3.22 15.91 -11.70
C ARG A 321 -1.81 15.40 -11.95
#